data_AF-T0IRB5-F1
#
_entry.id   AF-T0IRB5-F1
#
_cell.length_a   1.000
_cell.length_b   1.000
_cell.length_c   1.000
_cell.angle_alpha   90.00
_cell.angle_beta   90.00
_cell.angle_gamma   90.00
#
_symmetry.space_group_name_H-M   'P 1'
#
loop_
_entity.id
_entity.type
_entity.pdbx_description
1 polymer ?
#
loop_
_entity_poly.entity_id
_entity_poly.type
_entity_poly.pdbx_seq_one_letter_code
_entity_poly.pdbx_strand_id
1 'polypeptide(L)'
;MDQMPDHSRATARRRRAYWTPARQCQFLAALMESGSVARAARAVGMSRSSAHRLRHRLAGTAFDRQWEEALAMHAGLTADPMVWTAARASMDTAGR
;
A
#
# COMPACT_ATOMS: atom_id res chain seq x y z
N MET A 1 16.76 39.88 -32.09
CA MET A 1 16.90 38.41 -32.18
C MET A 1 17.27 37.95 -30.78
N ASP A 2 16.35 38.04 -29.81
CA ASP A 2 15.15 37.21 -29.65
C ASP A 2 15.51 35.75 -29.32
N GLN A 3 15.50 35.47 -27.99
CA GLN A 3 15.32 34.17 -27.30
C GLN A 3 16.39 33.06 -27.53
N MET A 4 16.63 32.10 -26.62
CA MET A 4 15.89 31.60 -25.46
C MET A 4 16.90 30.85 -24.54
N PRO A 5 16.72 30.81 -23.20
CA PRO A 5 17.51 29.92 -22.35
C PRO A 5 17.26 28.45 -22.74
N ASP A 6 18.34 27.67 -22.90
CA ASP A 6 18.27 26.22 -22.99
C ASP A 6 17.86 25.67 -21.62
N HIS A 7 16.55 25.70 -21.38
CA HIS A 7 15.93 24.73 -20.51
C HIS A 7 16.01 23.43 -21.28
N SER A 8 17.14 22.73 -21.11
CA SER A 8 17.24 21.28 -21.20
C SER A 8 16.15 20.67 -20.31
N ARG A 9 14.91 20.76 -20.78
CA ARG A 9 13.76 19.97 -20.40
C ARG A 9 14.16 18.59 -20.88
N ALA A 10 14.97 17.93 -20.05
CA ALA A 10 15.06 16.49 -20.04
C ALA A 10 13.65 16.01 -19.68
N THR A 11 12.77 15.99 -20.68
CA THR A 11 11.58 15.17 -20.71
C THR A 11 12.09 13.75 -20.79
N ALA A 12 12.61 13.27 -19.65
CA ALA A 12 12.56 11.88 -19.30
C ALA A 12 11.08 11.54 -19.42
N ARG A 13 10.72 11.05 -20.60
CA ARG A 13 9.38 10.63 -20.98
C ARG A 13 8.95 9.66 -19.91
N ARG A 14 8.22 10.18 -18.91
CA ARG A 14 7.84 9.47 -17.70
C ARG A 14 7.21 8.18 -18.18
N ARG A 15 7.94 7.05 -18.08
CA ARG A 15 7.38 5.73 -18.35
C ARG A 15 6.13 5.66 -17.50
N ARG A 16 4.95 5.70 -18.14
CA ARG A 16 3.68 5.84 -17.45
C ARG A 16 3.61 4.70 -16.44
N ALA A 17 3.56 5.01 -15.16
CA ALA A 17 3.56 3.97 -14.15
C ALA A 17 2.26 3.18 -14.27
N TYR A 18 2.35 1.90 -14.60
CA TYR A 18 1.20 0.99 -14.71
C TYR A 18 1.04 0.14 -13.44
N TRP A 19 -0.21 -0.17 -13.12
CA TRP A 19 -0.55 -1.13 -12.08
C TRP A 19 -0.38 -2.55 -12.62
N THR A 20 0.81 -3.13 -12.43
CA THR A 20 1.06 -4.55 -12.70
C THR A 20 0.53 -5.41 -11.55
N PRO A 21 0.23 -6.70 -11.77
CA PRO A 21 -0.17 -7.61 -10.70
C PRO A 21 0.83 -7.64 -9.54
N ALA A 22 2.13 -7.63 -9.85
CA ALA A 22 3.19 -7.56 -8.83
C ALA A 22 3.12 -6.29 -7.96
N ARG A 23 2.75 -5.14 -8.53
CA ARG A 23 2.54 -3.90 -7.76
C ARG A 23 1.27 -3.93 -6.94
N GLN A 24 0.22 -4.60 -7.42
CA GLN A 24 -1.02 -4.78 -6.66
C GLN A 24 -0.76 -5.62 -5.41
N CYS A 25 -0.04 -6.74 -5.53
CA CYS A 25 0.36 -7.58 -4.38
C CYS A 25 1.22 -6.80 -3.38
N GLN A 26 2.28 -6.11 -3.84
CA GLN A 26 3.13 -5.30 -2.96
C GLN A 26 2.35 -4.16 -2.30
N PHE A 27 1.39 -3.58 -3.01
CA PHE A 27 0.54 -2.53 -2.45
C PHE A 27 -0.34 -3.08 -1.32
N LEU A 28 -0.97 -4.24 -1.52
CA LEU A 28 -1.80 -4.88 -0.48
C LEU A 28 -0.96 -5.25 0.75
N ALA A 29 0.25 -5.79 0.55
CA ALA A 29 1.18 -6.07 1.64
C ALA A 29 1.53 -4.80 2.44
N ALA A 30 1.88 -3.72 1.74
CA ALA A 30 2.18 -2.44 2.38
C ALA A 30 0.93 -1.80 3.04
N LEU A 31 -0.27 -2.11 2.55
CA LEU A 31 -1.53 -1.62 3.12
C LEU A 31 -1.86 -2.32 4.44
N MET A 32 -1.66 -3.65 4.51
CA MET A 32 -1.80 -4.42 5.75
C MET A 32 -0.84 -3.92 6.84
N GLU A 33 0.42 -3.67 6.46
CA GLU A 33 1.43 -3.20 7.40
C GLU A 33 1.11 -1.79 7.94
N SER A 34 0.74 -0.87 7.05
CA SER A 34 0.69 0.55 7.40
C SER A 34 -0.70 1.12 7.68
N GLY A 35 -1.77 0.43 7.29
CA GLY A 35 -3.14 0.94 7.31
C GLY A 35 -3.38 2.16 6.43
N SER A 36 -2.36 2.61 5.67
CA SER A 36 -2.37 3.90 5.00
C SER A 36 -2.19 3.74 3.50
N VAL A 37 -3.28 3.97 2.76
CA VAL A 37 -3.30 3.96 1.29
C VAL A 37 -2.22 4.88 0.70
N ALA A 38 -1.97 6.03 1.32
CA ALA A 38 -0.98 6.99 0.86
C ALA A 38 0.46 6.50 1.06
N ARG A 39 0.75 5.76 2.12
CA ARG A 39 2.08 5.16 2.36
C ARG A 39 2.27 3.94 1.47
N ALA A 40 1.29 3.05 1.43
CA ALA A 40 1.30 1.86 0.58
C ALA A 40 1.46 2.20 -0.92
N ALA A 41 0.75 3.21 -1.42
CA ALA A 41 0.89 3.65 -2.80
C ALA A 41 2.30 4.17 -3.10
N ARG A 42 2.88 4.98 -2.20
CA ARG A 42 4.24 5.49 -2.36
C ARG A 42 5.28 4.38 -2.34
N ALA A 43 5.10 3.35 -1.51
CA ALA A 43 6.00 2.20 -1.44
C ALA A 43 6.14 1.47 -2.79
N VAL A 44 5.06 1.40 -3.59
CA VAL A 44 5.07 0.79 -4.92
C VAL A 44 5.29 1.78 -6.08
N GLY A 45 5.69 3.02 -5.77
CA GLY A 45 5.93 4.06 -6.76
C GLY A 45 4.66 4.62 -7.42
N MET A 46 3.52 4.54 -6.74
CA MET A 46 2.22 5.03 -7.20
C MET A 46 1.70 6.19 -6.35
N SER A 47 0.78 6.97 -6.92
CA SER A 47 0.05 7.98 -6.16
C SER A 47 -1.22 7.41 -5.54
N ARG A 48 -1.63 7.98 -4.40
CA ARG A 48 -2.91 7.65 -3.73
C ARG A 48 -4.09 7.71 -4.70
N SER A 49 -4.17 8.78 -5.50
CA SER A 49 -5.26 8.94 -6.49
C SER A 49 -5.24 7.87 -7.57
N SER A 50 -4.05 7.38 -7.97
CA SER A 50 -3.94 6.24 -8.89
C SER A 50 -4.42 4.93 -8.27
N ALA A 51 -4.18 4.74 -6.97
CA ALA A 51 -4.64 3.57 -6.22
C ALA A 51 -6.17 3.54 -6.11
N HIS A 52 -6.81 4.67 -5.77
CA HIS A 52 -8.28 4.73 -5.77
C HIS A 52 -8.88 4.51 -7.16
N ARG A 53 -8.29 5.08 -8.22
CA ARG A 53 -8.74 4.81 -9.59
C ARG A 53 -8.61 3.33 -9.96
N LEU A 54 -7.54 2.66 -9.54
CA LEU A 54 -7.41 1.22 -9.72
C LEU A 54 -8.52 0.49 -8.98
N ARG A 55 -8.75 0.82 -7.71
CA ARG A 55 -9.78 0.19 -6.88
C ARG A 55 -11.17 0.33 -7.52
N HIS A 56 -11.55 1.53 -7.98
CA HIS A 56 -12.82 1.73 -8.68
C HIS A 56 -12.96 0.88 -9.95
N ARG A 57 -11.88 0.71 -10.72
CA ARG A 57 -11.89 -0.14 -11.94
C ARG A 57 -12.02 -1.62 -11.61
N LEU A 58 -11.52 -2.03 -10.45
CA LEU A 58 -11.50 -3.41 -9.97
C LEU A 58 -12.56 -3.66 -8.89
N ALA A 59 -13.56 -2.78 -8.76
CA ALA A 59 -14.61 -2.93 -7.77
C ALA A 59 -15.34 -4.28 -7.94
N GLY A 60 -15.60 -4.97 -6.83
CA GLY A 60 -16.21 -6.30 -6.82
C GLY A 60 -15.28 -7.47 -7.20
N THR A 61 -14.04 -7.21 -7.61
CA THR A 61 -13.05 -8.27 -7.84
C THR A 61 -12.39 -8.72 -6.53
N ALA A 62 -11.55 -9.76 -6.60
CA ALA A 62 -10.76 -10.22 -5.46
C ALA A 62 -9.84 -9.11 -4.91
N PHE A 63 -9.29 -8.25 -5.77
CA PHE A 63 -8.42 -7.15 -5.32
C PHE A 63 -9.15 -6.17 -4.39
N ASP A 64 -10.40 -5.84 -4.70
CA ASP A 64 -11.21 -4.92 -3.89
C ASP A 64 -11.55 -5.53 -2.52
N ARG A 65 -11.87 -6.83 -2.48
CA ARG A 65 -12.06 -7.54 -1.21
C ARG A 65 -10.79 -7.58 -0.36
N GLN A 66 -9.67 -7.93 -0.98
CA GLN A 66 -8.36 -7.98 -0.32
C GLN A 66 -7.91 -6.60 0.18
N TRP A 67 -8.32 -5.52 -0.49
CA TRP A 67 -8.08 -4.16 -0.02
C TRP A 67 -8.79 -3.89 1.31
N GLU A 68 -10.08 -4.22 1.40
CA GLU A 68 -10.85 -4.02 2.64
C GLU A 68 -10.39 -4.95 3.75
N GLU A 69 -10.06 -6.20 3.42
CA GLU A 69 -9.49 -7.16 4.34
C GLU A 69 -8.15 -6.65 4.91
N ALA A 70 -7.30 -6.06 4.07
CA ALA A 70 -6.04 -5.48 4.51
C ALA A 70 -6.23 -4.33 5.53
N LEU A 71 -7.21 -3.47 5.29
CA LEU A 71 -7.55 -2.39 6.24
C LEU A 71 -8.16 -2.94 7.53
N ALA A 72 -9.04 -3.93 7.44
CA ALA A 72 -9.65 -4.57 8.59
C ALA A 72 -8.61 -5.30 9.46
N MET A 73 -7.67 -6.03 8.84
CA MET A 73 -6.57 -6.69 9.54
C MET A 73 -5.69 -5.67 10.28
N HIS A 74 -5.28 -4.58 9.61
CA HIS A 74 -4.49 -3.53 10.26
C HIS A 74 -5.24 -2.88 11.44
N ALA A 75 -6.53 -2.61 11.25
CA ALA A 75 -7.37 -2.03 12.30
C ALA A 75 -7.50 -2.99 13.50
N GLY A 76 -7.71 -4.29 13.25
CA GLY A 76 -7.76 -5.30 14.31
C GLY A 76 -6.44 -5.43 15.09
N LEU A 77 -5.31 -5.44 14.38
CA LEU A 77 -3.97 -5.46 14.99
C LEU A 77 -3.70 -4.22 15.85
N THR A 78 -4.18 -3.05 15.41
CA THR A 78 -3.97 -1.79 16.14
C THR A 78 -4.94 -1.64 17.32
N ALA A 79 -6.16 -2.16 17.19
CA ALA A 79 -7.20 -2.08 18.21
C ALA A 79 -6.98 -3.05 19.38
N ASP A 80 -6.33 -4.19 19.14
CA ASP A 80 -6.01 -5.17 20.18
C ASP A 80 -4.49 -5.30 20.38
N PRO A 81 -3.85 -4.38 21.12
CA PRO A 81 -2.45 -4.53 21.51
C PRO A 81 -2.22 -5.73 22.44
N MET A 82 -3.28 -6.35 22.98
CA MET A 82 -3.20 -7.43 23.97
C MET A 82 -3.24 -8.85 23.40
N VAL A 83 -3.78 -9.07 22.20
CA VAL A 83 -3.83 -10.42 21.59
C VAL A 83 -2.43 -11.00 21.34
N TRP A 84 -1.45 -10.16 21.01
CA TRP A 84 -0.05 -10.53 20.86
C TRP A 84 0.67 -10.69 22.21
N THR A 85 0.28 -9.96 23.26
CA THR A 85 0.91 -10.11 24.59
C THR A 85 0.37 -11.33 25.35
N ALA A 86 -0.92 -11.68 25.21
CA ALA A 86 -1.48 -12.91 25.75
C ALA A 86 -0.87 -14.17 25.10
N ALA A 87 -0.61 -14.11 23.79
CA ALA A 87 0.12 -15.16 23.07
C ALA A 87 1.58 -15.31 23.56
N ARG A 88 2.25 -14.22 23.95
CA ARG A 88 3.60 -14.26 24.55
C ARG A 88 3.60 -14.77 25.99
N ALA A 89 2.66 -14.31 26.82
CA ALA A 89 2.57 -14.72 28.22
C ALA A 89 2.32 -16.23 28.38
N SER A 90 1.63 -16.85 27.42
CA SER A 90 1.36 -18.30 27.43
C SER A 90 2.58 -19.15 27.02
N MET A 91 3.66 -18.55 26.50
CA MET A 91 4.91 -19.26 26.18
C MET A 91 5.87 -19.33 27.38
N ASP A 92 5.80 -18.37 28.31
CA ASP A 92 6.60 -18.38 29.54
C ASP A 92 6.06 -19.35 30.61
N THR A 93 4.76 -19.65 30.60
CA THR A 93 4.12 -20.50 31.63
C THR A 93 4.30 -22.01 31.41
N ALA A 94 4.85 -22.46 30.28
CA ALA A 94 5.09 -23.87 29.97
C ALA A 94 6.52 -24.35 30.34
N GLY A 95 7.30 -23.52 31.02
CA GLY A 95 8.70 -23.78 31.39
C GLY A 95 8.96 -23.97 32.89
N ARG A 96 8.01 -24.51 33.66
CA ARG A 96 8.25 -24.94 35.05
C ARG A 96 8.05 -26.43 35.22
#